data_AF-A0A8T7GHS0-F1
#
_entry.id   AF-A0A8T7GHS0-F1
#
_cell.length_a   1.000
_cell.length_b   1.000
_cell.length_c   1.000
_cell.angle_alpha   90.00
_cell.angle_beta   90.00
_cell.angle_gamma   90.00
#
_symmetry.space_group_name_H-M   'P 1'
#
loop_
_entity.id
_entity.type
_entity.pdbx_description
1 polymer ?
#
loop_
_entity_poly.entity_id
_entity_poly.type
_entity_poly.pdbx_seq_one_letter_code
_entity_poly.pdbx_strand_id
1 'polypeptide(L)'
;MSQAYDKLVALLQELFQLNQPELDFGIYRILNAKSKEIINFLNNDLLPQVKKAFSSYQSADRVQLEEELRKAINGAEALGVSPELSPKVSELRQKLADSAVDVHQLEREVYDHLYSFFCRYYNEGDFLSRRVYKSG
;
A
#
# COMPACT_ATOMS: atom_id res chain seq x y z
N MET A 1 -14.71 -1.27 5.12
CA MET A 1 -13.98 -1.31 3.83
C MET A 1 -13.88 0.11 3.31
N SER A 2 -12.78 0.46 2.65
CA SER A 2 -12.62 1.78 2.04
C SER A 2 -13.39 1.82 0.72
N GLN A 3 -14.13 2.90 0.44
CA GLN A 3 -14.83 3.08 -0.85
C GLN A 3 -13.88 2.97 -2.06
N ALA A 4 -12.61 3.36 -1.91
CA ALA A 4 -11.60 3.23 -2.95
C ALA A 4 -11.24 1.76 -3.26
N TYR A 5 -11.24 0.90 -2.24
CA TYR A 5 -10.99 -0.53 -2.40
C TYR A 5 -12.11 -1.19 -3.20
N ASP A 6 -13.36 -0.92 -2.84
CA ASP A 6 -14.53 -1.51 -3.51
C ASP A 6 -14.57 -1.10 -4.99
N LYS A 7 -14.22 0.15 -5.31
CA LYS A 7 -14.08 0.63 -6.70
C LYS A 7 -12.99 -0.11 -7.47
N LEU A 8 -11.82 -0.31 -6.85
CA LEU A 8 -10.73 -1.07 -7.46
C LEU A 8 -11.15 -2.52 -7.74
N VAL A 9 -11.75 -3.20 -6.76
CA VAL A 9 -12.20 -4.59 -6.93
C VAL A 9 -13.25 -4.70 -8.04
N ALA A 10 -14.23 -3.79 -8.09
CA ALA A 10 -15.23 -3.76 -9.15
C ALA A 10 -14.59 -3.58 -10.54
N LEU A 11 -13.64 -2.65 -10.67
CA LEU A 11 -12.90 -2.45 -11.92
C LEU A 11 -12.15 -3.72 -12.35
N LEU A 12 -11.43 -4.37 -11.43
CA LEU A 12 -10.67 -5.58 -11.73
C LEU A 12 -11.59 -6.74 -12.13
N GLN A 13 -12.77 -6.87 -11.51
CA GLN A 13 -13.76 -7.86 -11.89
C GLN A 13 -14.28 -7.65 -13.32
N GLU A 14 -14.50 -6.40 -13.72
CA GLU A 14 -14.92 -6.04 -15.08
C GLU A 14 -13.80 -6.27 -16.09
N LEU A 15 -12.60 -5.75 -15.83
CA LEU A 15 -11.45 -5.83 -16.74
C LEU A 15 -11.01 -7.27 -17.02
N PHE A 16 -11.11 -8.14 -16.02
CA PHE A 16 -10.77 -9.55 -16.15
C PHE A 16 -11.98 -10.43 -16.51
N GLN A 17 -13.15 -9.83 -16.77
CA GLN A 17 -14.39 -10.52 -17.15
C GLN A 17 -14.75 -11.68 -16.18
N LEU A 18 -14.44 -11.50 -14.88
CA LEU A 18 -14.61 -12.54 -13.86
C LEU A 18 -16.09 -12.87 -13.60
N ASN A 19 -16.99 -12.03 -14.09
CA ASN A 19 -18.44 -12.09 -13.94
C ASN A 19 -19.16 -12.77 -15.13
N GLN A 20 -18.45 -13.42 -16.06
CA GLN A 20 -19.07 -14.14 -17.20
C GLN A 20 -18.95 -15.67 -17.07
N PRO A 21 -19.80 -16.31 -16.23
CA PRO A 21 -19.77 -17.76 -16.01
C PRO A 21 -20.33 -18.59 -17.19
N GLU A 22 -20.96 -17.97 -18.20
CA GLU A 22 -21.64 -18.71 -19.28
C GLU A 22 -20.68 -19.39 -20.26
N LEU A 23 -19.39 -19.00 -20.29
CA LEU A 23 -18.38 -19.65 -21.12
C LEU A 23 -17.72 -20.82 -20.37
N ASP A 24 -18.41 -21.94 -20.24
CA ASP A 24 -17.88 -23.15 -19.57
C ASP A 24 -17.40 -24.23 -20.57
N PHE A 25 -16.94 -23.80 -21.75
CA PHE A 25 -16.48 -24.66 -22.85
C PHE A 25 -15.07 -24.30 -23.33
N GLY A 26 -14.32 -25.27 -23.84
CA GLY A 26 -12.98 -25.04 -24.43
C GLY A 26 -11.97 -24.41 -23.45
N ILE A 27 -11.18 -23.42 -23.94
CA ILE A 27 -10.16 -22.71 -23.15
C ILE A 27 -10.75 -21.91 -21.97
N TYR A 28 -12.04 -21.59 -22.04
CA TYR A 28 -12.73 -20.79 -21.02
C TYR A 28 -12.91 -21.55 -19.69
N ARG A 29 -12.88 -22.88 -19.69
CA ARG A 29 -12.89 -23.69 -18.45
C ARG A 29 -11.64 -23.46 -17.59
N ILE A 30 -10.49 -23.23 -18.24
CA ILE A 30 -9.22 -22.93 -17.56
C ILE A 30 -9.25 -21.49 -17.03
N LEU A 31 -9.74 -20.55 -17.84
CA LEU A 31 -9.96 -19.15 -17.42
C LEU A 31 -10.93 -19.05 -16.25
N ASN A 32 -12.04 -19.80 -16.24
CA ASN A 32 -13.00 -19.84 -15.14
C ASN A 32 -12.43 -20.45 -13.85
N ALA A 33 -11.60 -21.50 -13.96
CA ALA A 33 -10.92 -22.08 -12.81
C ALA A 33 -9.98 -21.06 -12.14
N LYS A 34 -9.26 -20.27 -12.95
CA LYS A 34 -8.43 -19.16 -12.47
C LYS A 34 -9.24 -17.96 -12.01
N SER A 35 -10.40 -17.69 -12.60
CA SER A 35 -11.32 -16.63 -12.17
C SER A 35 -11.76 -16.82 -10.73
N LYS A 36 -12.11 -18.04 -10.31
CA LYS A 36 -12.44 -18.34 -8.90
C LYS A 36 -11.28 -18.03 -7.95
N GLU A 37 -10.06 -18.40 -8.33
CA GLU A 37 -8.84 -18.12 -7.56
C GLU A 37 -8.59 -16.60 -7.46
N ILE A 38 -8.75 -15.87 -8.56
CA ILE A 38 -8.61 -14.40 -8.62
C ILE A 38 -9.70 -13.71 -7.78
N ILE A 39 -10.96 -14.13 -7.87
CA ILE A 39 -12.05 -13.58 -7.05
C ILE A 39 -11.78 -13.82 -5.57
N ASN A 40 -11.34 -15.03 -5.20
CA ASN A 40 -10.98 -15.33 -3.82
C ASN A 40 -9.83 -14.44 -3.34
N PHE A 41 -8.81 -14.27 -4.17
CA PHE A 41 -7.69 -13.39 -3.88
C PHE A 41 -8.16 -11.94 -3.65
N LEU A 42 -8.98 -11.39 -4.55
CA LEU A 42 -9.49 -10.02 -4.45
C LEU A 42 -10.40 -9.81 -3.22
N ASN A 43 -11.17 -10.82 -2.81
CA ASN A 43 -12.11 -10.67 -1.71
C ASN A 43 -11.48 -10.94 -0.34
N ASN A 44 -10.57 -11.92 -0.25
CA ASN A 44 -10.11 -12.46 1.02
C ASN A 44 -8.61 -12.26 1.27
N ASP A 45 -7.77 -12.27 0.24
CA ASP A 45 -6.31 -12.31 0.41
C ASP A 45 -5.63 -10.95 0.16
N LEU A 46 -6.18 -10.12 -0.72
CA LEU A 46 -5.60 -8.85 -1.13
C LEU A 46 -5.53 -7.88 0.06
N LEU A 47 -6.63 -7.66 0.78
CA LEU A 47 -6.67 -6.71 1.89
C LEU A 47 -5.68 -7.07 3.02
N PRO A 48 -5.59 -8.32 3.52
CA PRO A 48 -4.57 -8.71 4.49
C PRO A 48 -3.14 -8.50 3.99
N GLN A 49 -2.85 -8.79 2.71
CA GLN A 49 -1.52 -8.61 2.14
C GLN A 49 -1.12 -7.14 2.07
N VAL A 50 -2.05 -6.27 1.68
CA VAL A 50 -1.85 -4.82 1.65
C VAL A 50 -1.56 -4.29 3.05
N LYS A 51 -2.38 -4.66 4.04
CA LYS A 51 -2.14 -4.29 5.45
C LYS A 51 -0.79 -4.76 5.96
N LYS A 52 -0.39 -5.99 5.62
CA LYS A 52 0.91 -6.53 5.98
C LYS A 52 2.06 -5.74 5.34
N ALA A 53 1.96 -5.42 4.06
CA ALA A 53 2.95 -4.61 3.35
C ALA A 53 3.11 -3.21 3.97
N PHE A 54 2.01 -2.57 4.35
CA PHE A 54 2.04 -1.27 5.02
C PHE A 54 2.52 -1.33 6.47
N SER A 55 2.33 -2.45 7.17
CA SER A 55 2.85 -2.61 8.54
C SER A 55 4.38 -2.56 8.61
N SER A 56 5.06 -2.99 7.54
CA SER A 56 6.51 -2.87 7.38
C SER A 56 6.95 -1.53 6.79
N TYR A 57 6.03 -0.66 6.38
CA TYR A 57 6.38 0.61 5.76
C TYR A 57 6.83 1.61 6.83
N GLN A 58 8.14 1.85 6.89
CA GLN A 58 8.72 2.97 7.61
C GLN A 58 9.03 4.07 6.60
N SER A 59 8.50 5.27 6.80
CA SER A 59 8.92 6.42 6.00
C SER A 59 10.41 6.71 6.25
N ALA A 60 11.13 7.18 5.23
CA ALA A 60 12.53 7.56 5.37
C ALA A 60 12.75 8.57 6.51
N ASP A 61 11.81 9.50 6.69
CA ASP A 61 11.80 10.48 7.79
C ASP A 61 11.73 9.81 9.16
N ARG A 62 10.93 8.74 9.31
CA ARG A 62 10.84 7.97 10.56
C ARG A 62 12.16 7.30 10.90
N VAL A 63 12.80 6.68 9.90
CA VAL A 63 14.10 6.01 10.07
C VAL A 63 15.16 7.01 10.52
N GLN A 64 15.18 8.20 9.91
CA GLN A 64 16.09 9.28 10.30
C GLN A 64 15.82 9.78 11.73
N LEU A 65 14.56 10.01 12.10
CA LEU A 65 14.18 10.42 13.45
C LEU A 65 14.53 9.38 14.52
N GLU A 66 14.34 8.08 14.24
CA GLU A 66 14.74 6.99 15.13
C GLU A 66 16.27 6.96 15.31
N GLU A 67 17.02 7.21 14.26
CA GLU A 67 18.48 7.27 14.32
C GLU A 67 18.98 8.49 15.10
N GLU A 68 18.36 9.67 14.92
CA GLU A 68 18.62 10.86 15.73
C GLU A 68 18.28 10.64 17.21
N LEU A 69 17.15 9.99 17.49
CA LEU A 69 16.74 9.63 18.84
C LEU A 69 17.78 8.70 19.49
N ARG A 70 18.24 7.67 18.77
CA ARG A 70 19.28 6.75 19.24
C ARG A 70 20.58 7.49 19.57
N LYS A 71 21.02 8.41 18.70
CA LYS A 71 22.20 9.24 18.96
C LYS A 71 22.01 10.13 20.19
N ALA A 72 20.82 10.70 20.37
CA ALA A 72 20.50 11.55 21.51
C ALA A 72 20.46 10.77 22.84
N ILE A 73 19.93 9.54 22.83
CA ILE A 73 19.93 8.65 24.01
C ILE A 73 21.36 8.28 24.39
N ASN A 74 22.16 7.80 23.43
CA ASN A 74 23.56 7.43 23.69
C ASN A 74 24.38 8.63 24.20
N GLY A 75 24.13 9.83 23.68
CA GLY A 75 24.76 11.05 24.16
C GLY A 75 24.36 11.43 25.58
N ALA A 76 23.09 11.25 25.96
CA ALA A 76 22.61 11.49 27.31
C ALA A 76 23.22 10.50 28.31
N GLU A 77 23.24 9.21 27.96
CA GLU A 77 23.85 8.15 28.78
C GLU A 77 25.35 8.36 28.97
N ALA A 78 26.07 8.76 27.92
CA ALA A 78 27.51 9.08 28.01
C ALA A 78 27.81 10.27 28.94
N LEU A 79 26.85 11.19 29.09
CA LEU A 79 26.93 12.33 30.01
C LEU A 79 26.41 12.00 31.43
N GLY A 80 25.99 10.75 31.68
CA GLY A 80 25.41 10.32 32.95
C GLY A 80 24.02 10.89 33.24
N VAL A 81 23.34 11.43 32.21
CA VAL A 81 21.99 12.01 32.31
C VAL A 81 20.98 10.97 31.87
N SER A 82 19.95 10.72 32.68
CA SER A 82 18.87 9.81 32.30
C SER A 82 18.21 10.26 30.99
N PRO A 83 17.97 9.35 30.02
CA PRO A 83 17.36 9.69 28.73
C PRO A 83 16.02 10.42 28.84
N GLU A 84 15.27 10.18 29.92
CA GLU A 84 13.98 10.82 30.20
C GLU A 84 14.09 12.29 30.66
N LEU A 85 15.25 12.69 31.18
CA LEU A 85 15.50 14.07 31.63
C LEU A 85 16.03 14.96 30.51
N SER A 86 16.41 14.37 29.36
CA SER A 86 16.91 15.12 28.22
C SER A 86 15.74 15.71 27.41
N PRO A 87 15.60 17.05 27.33
CA PRO A 87 14.52 17.68 26.57
C PRO A 87 14.56 17.29 25.09
N LYS A 88 15.77 17.07 24.54
CA LYS A 88 15.97 16.64 23.16
C LYS A 88 15.42 15.23 22.88
N VAL A 89 15.53 14.30 23.84
CA VAL A 89 14.99 12.94 23.71
C VAL A 89 13.46 12.97 23.80
N SER A 90 12.91 13.79 24.69
CA SER A 90 11.45 13.98 24.82
C SER A 90 10.85 14.58 23.55
N GLU A 91 11.45 15.64 23.01
CA GLU A 91 11.02 16.27 21.74
C GLU A 91 11.09 15.31 20.56
N LEU A 92 12.17 14.52 20.43
CA LEU A 92 12.31 13.55 19.34
C LEU A 92 11.29 12.41 19.45
N ARG A 93 10.97 11.96 20.68
CA ARG A 93 9.89 11.00 20.92
C ARG A 93 8.52 11.56 20.55
N GLN A 94 8.27 12.83 20.90
CA GLN A 94 7.03 13.51 20.56
C GLN A 94 6.89 13.67 19.04
N LYS A 95 7.94 14.12 18.35
CA LYS A 95 7.98 14.19 16.88
C LYS A 95 7.74 12.84 16.21
N LEU A 96 8.28 11.75 16.77
CA LEU A 96 8.04 10.39 16.28
C LEU A 96 6.60 9.92 16.48
N ALA A 97 5.96 10.34 17.57
CA ALA A 97 4.54 10.08 17.84
C ALA A 97 3.63 10.90 16.90
N ASP A 98 3.95 12.17 16.69
CA ASP A 98 3.20 13.08 15.81
C ASP A 98 3.40 12.72 14.33
N SER A 99 4.54 12.14 13.97
CA SER A 99 4.83 11.58 12.64
C SER A 99 4.21 10.20 12.43
N ALA A 100 3.13 9.88 13.15
CA ALA A 100 2.31 8.70 12.90
C ALA A 100 1.80 8.76 11.46
N VAL A 101 2.34 7.89 10.60
CA VAL A 101 1.86 7.72 9.23
C VAL A 101 0.42 7.23 9.31
N ASP A 102 -0.52 7.98 8.73
CA ASP A 102 -1.89 7.51 8.56
C ASP A 102 -1.90 6.40 7.49
N VAL A 103 -1.77 5.17 7.97
CA VAL A 103 -1.80 3.96 7.13
C VAL A 103 -3.09 3.89 6.33
N HIS A 104 -4.22 4.36 6.87
CA HIS A 104 -5.49 4.34 6.16
C HIS A 104 -5.55 5.36 5.01
N GLN A 105 -4.90 6.50 5.17
CA GLN A 105 -4.74 7.44 4.06
C GLN A 105 -3.85 6.85 2.96
N LEU A 106 -2.72 6.26 3.33
CA LEU A 106 -1.80 5.66 2.38
C LEU A 106 -2.44 4.48 1.62
N GLU A 107 -3.22 3.65 2.32
CA GLU A 107 -4.02 2.59 1.71
C GLU A 107 -4.98 3.15 0.64
N ARG A 108 -5.72 4.22 0.97
CA ARG A 108 -6.65 4.88 0.03
C ARG A 108 -5.93 5.39 -1.22
N GLU A 109 -4.83 6.10 -1.05
CA GLU A 109 -4.05 6.66 -2.16
C GLU A 109 -3.53 5.56 -3.09
N VAL A 110 -3.06 4.44 -2.54
CA VAL A 110 -2.62 3.30 -3.34
C VAL A 110 -3.78 2.68 -4.13
N TYR A 111 -4.96 2.52 -3.55
CA TYR A 111 -6.12 2.01 -4.30
C TYR A 111 -6.52 2.95 -5.43
N ASP A 112 -6.52 4.26 -5.21
CA ASP A 112 -6.84 5.25 -6.24
C ASP A 112 -5.79 5.27 -7.37
N HIS A 113 -4.50 5.12 -7.03
CA HIS A 113 -3.43 4.99 -8.01
C HIS A 113 -3.55 3.71 -8.84
N LEU A 114 -3.84 2.57 -8.20
CA LEU A 114 -4.06 1.30 -8.89
C LEU A 114 -5.27 1.39 -9.83
N TYR A 115 -6.39 1.94 -9.35
CA TYR A 115 -7.58 2.15 -10.16
C TYR A 115 -7.25 2.98 -11.42
N SER A 116 -6.59 4.12 -11.22
CA SER A 116 -6.19 5.02 -12.31
C SER A 116 -5.22 4.35 -13.29
N PHE A 117 -4.30 3.53 -12.78
CA PHE A 117 -3.35 2.78 -13.58
C PHE A 117 -4.06 1.76 -14.48
N PHE A 118 -4.91 0.90 -13.91
CA PHE A 118 -5.64 -0.12 -14.66
C PHE A 118 -6.56 0.51 -15.71
N CYS A 119 -7.33 1.55 -15.35
CA CYS A 119 -8.18 2.25 -16.32
C CYS A 119 -7.40 2.84 -17.50
N ARG A 120 -6.17 3.31 -17.28
CA ARG A 120 -5.38 4.01 -18.30
C ARG A 120 -4.55 3.08 -19.16
N TYR A 121 -4.01 2.04 -18.55
CA TYR A 121 -2.98 1.22 -19.16
C TYR A 121 -3.44 -0.20 -19.49
N TYR A 122 -4.54 -0.71 -18.94
CA TYR A 122 -4.99 -2.06 -19.27
C TYR A 122 -6.10 -2.02 -20.33
N ASN A 123 -5.95 -2.80 -21.40
CA ASN A 123 -6.97 -2.97 -22.43
C ASN A 123 -6.91 -4.39 -23.03
N GLU A 124 -8.06 -5.06 -23.15
CA GLU A 124 -8.21 -6.36 -23.82
C GLU A 124 -7.19 -7.45 -23.43
N GLY A 125 -6.74 -7.48 -22.17
CA GLY A 125 -5.81 -8.51 -21.71
C GLY A 125 -4.34 -8.11 -21.73
N ASP A 126 -4.00 -6.88 -22.14
CA ASP A 126 -2.62 -6.40 -22.19
C ASP A 126 -2.46 -4.97 -21.66
N PHE A 127 -1.23 -4.63 -21.30
CA PHE A 127 -0.84 -3.29 -20.88
C PHE A 127 -0.36 -2.44 -22.06
N LEU A 128 -1.06 -1.33 -22.29
CA LEU A 128 -0.71 -0.30 -23.26
C LEU A 128 0.51 0.51 -22.77
N SER A 129 1.60 0.44 -23.51
CA SER A 129 2.78 1.29 -23.26
C SER A 129 2.52 2.73 -23.72
N ARG A 130 1.95 3.60 -22.87
CA ARG A 130 1.82 5.04 -23.18
C ARG A 130 3.03 5.81 -22.63
N ARG A 131 3.79 6.45 -23.53
CA ARG A 131 4.91 7.32 -23.14
C ARG A 131 4.39 8.57 -22.44
N VAL A 132 4.94 8.87 -21.27
CA VAL A 132 4.69 10.13 -20.57
C VAL A 132 5.66 11.18 -21.13
N TYR A 133 5.15 12.15 -21.87
CA TYR A 133 5.91 13.37 -22.13
C TYR A 133 5.80 14.24 -20.87
N LYS A 134 6.90 14.39 -20.13
CA LYS A 134 6.99 15.47 -19.14
C LYS A 134 7.00 16.79 -19.91
N SER A 135 6.09 17.70 -19.59
CA SER A 135 6.21 19.09 -20.01
C SER A 135 7.55 19.60 -19.49
N GLY A 136 8.39 20.09 -20.39
CA GLY A 136 9.68 20.72 -20.05
C GLY A 136 9.51 22.02 -19.30
#